data_AF-A0A6A5BIP8-F1
#
_entry.id   AF-A0A6A5BIP8-F1
#
_cell.length_a   1.000
_cell.length_b   1.000
_cell.length_c   1.000
_cell.angle_alpha   90.00
_cell.angle_beta   90.00
_cell.angle_gamma   90.00
#
_symmetry.space_group_name_H-M   'P 1'
#
loop_
_entity.id
_entity.type
_entity.pdbx_description
1 polymer ?
#
loop_
_entity_poly.entity_id
_entity_poly.type
_entity_poly.pdbx_seq_one_letter_code
_entity_poly.pdbx_strand_id
1 'polypeptide(L)'
;MQKGSDIDQNLQVRGQTTETLPGGRQTGPREDFDDIVRDDNYEVADSHLNQKGDYTIVFRHKYGGNDQTFPNVSREKIENSRLKDRILKGGSKNL
;
A
#
# COMPACT_ATOMS: atom_id res chain seq x y z
N MET A 1 -38.69 26.47 21.77
CA MET A 1 -38.75 24.98 21.78
C MET A 1 -38.03 24.54 20.51
N GLN A 2 -36.74 24.12 20.53
CA GLN A 2 -36.23 22.74 20.73
C GLN A 2 -36.98 21.71 19.86
N LYS A 3 -36.37 20.82 19.04
CA LYS A 3 -34.98 20.35 18.77
C LYS A 3 -34.94 19.80 17.32
N GLY A 4 -33.77 19.83 16.65
CA GLY A 4 -32.98 18.62 16.39
C GLY A 4 -33.17 18.15 14.95
N SER A 5 -32.17 17.77 14.16
CA SER A 5 -30.83 17.30 14.47
C SER A 5 -29.92 17.56 13.27
N ASP A 6 -28.78 18.18 13.55
CA ASP A 6 -27.62 18.31 12.68
C ASP A 6 -27.22 16.92 12.17
N ILE A 7 -27.28 16.74 10.85
CA ILE A 7 -26.73 15.54 10.22
C ILE A 7 -25.22 15.78 10.14
N ASP A 8 -24.50 15.11 11.04
CA ASP A 8 -23.05 15.02 11.08
C ASP A 8 -22.46 14.67 9.70
N GLN A 9 -21.97 15.69 8.99
CA GLN A 9 -21.14 15.55 7.80
C GLN A 9 -19.69 15.20 8.20
N ASN A 10 -19.49 14.09 8.88
CA ASN A 10 -18.15 13.58 9.18
C ASN A 10 -17.92 12.17 8.63
N LEU A 11 -18.30 11.97 7.36
CA LEU A 11 -17.78 10.85 6.59
C LEU A 11 -16.34 11.21 6.20
N GLN A 12 -15.41 10.77 7.04
CA GLN A 12 -13.97 10.93 6.88
C GLN A 12 -13.56 10.61 5.44
N VAL A 13 -13.18 11.67 4.73
CA VAL A 13 -12.55 11.64 3.41
C VAL A 13 -11.19 10.95 3.57
N ARG A 14 -11.19 9.61 3.54
CA ARG A 14 -9.97 8.81 3.49
C ARG A 14 -9.44 8.84 2.05
N GLY A 15 -8.55 9.79 1.79
CA GLY A 15 -7.38 9.59 0.92
C GLY A 15 -7.59 9.38 -0.59
N GLN A 16 -8.53 10.08 -1.24
CA GLN A 16 -8.53 10.17 -2.70
C GLN A 16 -7.48 11.18 -3.19
N THR A 17 -6.25 10.72 -3.43
CA THR A 17 -5.34 11.37 -4.38
C THR A 17 -5.19 10.48 -5.61
N THR A 18 -6.12 10.65 -6.55
CA THR A 18 -6.03 10.07 -7.90
C THR A 18 -5.10 10.95 -8.74
N GLU A 19 -3.79 10.89 -8.49
CA GLU A 19 -2.80 11.41 -9.46
C GLU A 19 -2.45 10.30 -10.44
N THR A 20 -3.05 10.39 -11.62
CA THR A 20 -2.84 9.51 -12.76
C THR A 20 -1.45 9.74 -13.36
N LEU A 21 -0.50 8.85 -13.11
CA LEU A 21 0.74 8.81 -13.91
C LEU A 21 0.41 8.39 -15.36
N PRO A 22 1.03 8.99 -16.39
CA PRO A 22 0.77 8.64 -17.78
C PRO A 22 1.31 7.23 -18.06
N GLY A 23 0.42 6.25 -18.11
CA GLY A 23 0.77 4.83 -18.19
C GLY A 23 -0.32 3.84 -17.75
N GLY A 24 -1.50 4.30 -17.35
CA GLY A 24 -2.73 3.51 -17.38
C GLY A 24 -2.71 2.20 -16.60
N ARG A 25 -2.17 2.18 -15.38
CA ARG A 25 -2.54 1.14 -14.40
C ARG A 25 -3.69 1.69 -13.58
N GLN A 26 -4.87 1.07 -13.70
CA GLN A 26 -6.02 1.40 -12.84
C GLN A 26 -5.61 1.12 -11.40
N THR A 27 -5.34 2.17 -10.63
CA THR A 27 -5.21 2.05 -9.18
C THR A 27 -6.61 1.95 -8.63
N GLY A 28 -6.99 0.75 -8.18
CA GLY A 28 -8.12 0.60 -7.27
C GLY A 28 -7.92 1.43 -5.99
N PRO A 29 -8.87 1.40 -5.03
CA PRO A 29 -8.68 2.07 -3.75
C PRO A 29 -7.29 1.69 -3.19
N ARG A 30 -6.47 2.71 -2.90
CA ARG A 30 -5.13 2.52 -2.38
C ARG A 30 -5.27 2.09 -0.94
N GLU A 31 -5.19 0.78 -0.72
CA GLU A 31 -5.22 0.21 0.63
C GLU A 31 -4.00 0.69 1.42
N ASP A 32 -4.14 0.85 2.74
CA ASP A 32 -3.03 1.26 3.58
C ASP A 32 -1.99 0.14 3.69
N PHE A 33 -0.71 0.51 3.72
CA PHE A 33 0.39 -0.46 3.78
C PHE A 33 0.23 -1.42 4.96
N ASP A 34 -0.18 -0.90 6.13
CA ASP A 34 -0.31 -1.68 7.35
C ASP A 34 -1.47 -2.70 7.28
N ASP A 35 -2.49 -2.42 6.46
CA ASP A 35 -3.59 -3.34 6.20
C ASP A 35 -3.14 -4.44 5.23
N ILE A 36 -2.48 -4.06 4.12
CA ILE A 36 -1.95 -5.02 3.14
C ILE A 36 -0.95 -5.98 3.76
N VAL A 37 -0.02 -5.49 4.59
CA VAL A 37 0.96 -6.39 5.22
C VAL A 37 0.31 -7.33 6.20
N ARG A 38 -0.88 -7.05 6.72
CA ARG A 38 -1.65 -7.92 7.64
C ARG A 38 -2.63 -8.83 6.92
N ASP A 39 -2.95 -8.54 5.67
CA ASP A 39 -3.84 -9.37 4.85
C ASP A 39 -3.09 -10.58 4.28
N ASP A 40 -3.65 -11.78 4.47
CA ASP A 40 -3.13 -13.03 3.95
C ASP A 40 -3.46 -13.27 2.47
N ASN A 41 -4.39 -12.47 1.91
CA ASN A 41 -4.72 -12.48 0.49
C ASN A 41 -3.63 -11.85 -0.38
N TYR A 42 -2.72 -11.09 0.23
CA TYR A 42 -1.60 -10.46 -0.45
C TYR A 42 -0.27 -11.18 -0.18
N GLU A 43 0.62 -11.14 -1.15
CA GLU A 43 2.01 -11.58 -1.02
C GLU A 43 2.97 -10.59 -1.66
N VAL A 44 4.20 -10.54 -1.15
CA VAL A 44 5.25 -9.70 -1.75
C VAL A 44 5.66 -10.32 -3.09
N ALA A 45 5.36 -9.61 -4.17
CA ALA A 45 5.70 -10.01 -5.52
C ALA A 45 7.09 -9.49 -5.93
N ASP A 46 7.39 -8.25 -5.58
CA ASP A 46 8.68 -7.60 -5.84
C ASP A 46 8.99 -6.54 -4.79
N SER A 47 10.27 -6.25 -4.60
CA SER A 47 10.75 -5.21 -3.70
C SER A 47 12.15 -4.77 -4.10
N HIS A 48 12.36 -3.46 -4.25
CA HIS A 48 13.68 -2.92 -4.57
C HIS A 48 13.91 -1.56 -3.90
N LEU A 49 15.17 -1.23 -3.68
CA LEU A 49 15.59 0.09 -3.20
C LEU A 49 15.58 1.09 -4.35
N ASN A 50 15.03 2.28 -4.10
CA ASN A 50 15.13 3.42 -5.01
C ASN A 50 16.45 4.18 -4.77
N GLN A 51 16.73 5.18 -5.61
CA GLN A 51 17.94 6.00 -5.51
C GLN A 51 18.06 6.80 -4.20
N LYS A 52 16.97 6.98 -3.46
CA LYS A 52 16.94 7.66 -2.16
C LYS A 52 17.22 6.72 -0.99
N GLY A 53 17.28 5.42 -1.22
CA GLY A 53 17.44 4.42 -0.17
C GLY A 53 16.13 3.96 0.49
N ASP A 54 14.98 4.37 -0.04
CA ASP A 54 13.67 3.84 0.36
C ASP A 54 13.27 2.65 -0.52
N TYR A 55 12.36 1.81 -0.04
CA TYR A 55 11.87 0.67 -0.80
C TYR A 55 10.64 1.02 -1.63
N THR A 56 10.60 0.50 -2.84
CA THR A 56 9.36 0.29 -3.60
C THR A 56 8.97 -1.17 -3.44
N ILE A 57 7.74 -1.43 -3.00
CA ILE A 57 7.23 -2.78 -2.72
C ILE A 57 5.98 -3.02 -3.54
N VAL A 58 5.91 -4.17 -4.20
CA VAL A 58 4.75 -4.61 -4.96
C VAL A 58 4.14 -5.82 -4.25
N PHE A 59 2.88 -5.70 -3.85
CA PHE A 59 2.08 -6.80 -3.35
C PHE A 59 1.16 -7.33 -4.45
N ARG A 60 1.11 -8.65 -4.60
CA ARG A 60 0.19 -9.34 -5.50
C ARG A 60 -0.95 -9.94 -4.71
N HIS A 61 -2.17 -9.75 -5.20
CA HIS A 61 -3.34 -10.42 -4.64
C HIS A 61 -3.43 -11.86 -5.17
N LYS A 62 -3.53 -12.85 -4.28
CA LYS A 62 -3.48 -14.28 -4.62
C LYS A 62 -4.69 -14.77 -5.42
N TYR A 63 -5.86 -14.17 -5.20
CA TYR A 63 -7.14 -14.64 -5.76
C TYR A 63 -7.69 -13.75 -6.88
N GLY A 64 -6.82 -13.05 -7.61
CA GLY A 64 -7.25 -12.24 -8.77
C GLY A 64 -7.77 -10.83 -8.45
N GLY A 65 -7.35 -10.27 -7.31
CA GLY A 65 -7.50 -8.85 -7.00
C GLY A 65 -6.40 -8.01 -7.65
N ASN A 66 -6.39 -6.70 -7.38
CA ASN A 66 -5.40 -5.79 -7.97
C ASN A 66 -4.07 -5.85 -7.21
N ASP A 67 -2.96 -5.82 -7.95
CA ASP A 67 -1.63 -5.64 -7.36
C ASP A 67 -1.53 -4.24 -6.74
N GLN A 68 -0.96 -4.16 -5.55
CA GLN A 68 -0.79 -2.92 -4.79
C GLN A 68 0.69 -2.52 -4.73
N THR A 69 1.00 -1.31 -5.16
CA THR A 69 2.39 -0.81 -5.17
C THR A 69 2.56 0.32 -4.17
N PHE A 70 3.55 0.17 -3.30
CA PHE A 70 3.92 1.15 -2.28
C PHE A 70 5.32 1.69 -2.57
N PRO A 71 5.43 2.85 -3.23
CA PRO A 71 6.71 3.55 -3.39
C PRO A 71 7.10 4.28 -2.10
N ASN A 72 8.41 4.52 -1.94
CA ASN A 72 8.99 5.32 -0.86
C ASN A 72 8.66 4.81 0.56
N VAL A 73 8.67 3.48 0.75
CA VAL A 73 8.50 2.87 2.07
C VAL A 73 9.84 2.84 2.78
N SER A 74 9.92 3.50 3.93
CA SER A 74 11.14 3.52 4.74
C SER A 74 11.48 2.13 5.26
N ARG A 75 12.78 1.87 5.43
CA ARG A 75 13.26 0.61 6.01
C ARG A 75 12.68 0.36 7.41
N GLU A 76 12.59 1.40 8.23
CA GLU A 76 12.00 1.30 9.58
C GLU A 76 10.55 0.80 9.54
N LYS A 77 9.74 1.30 8.60
CA LYS A 77 8.36 0.84 8.42
C LYS A 77 8.30 -0.65 8.04
N ILE A 78 9.25 -1.12 7.24
CA ILE A 78 9.35 -2.53 6.85
C ILE A 78 9.78 -3.40 8.01
N GLU A 79 10.75 -2.97 8.82
CA GLU A 79 11.25 -3.74 9.96
C GLU A 79 10.17 -4.00 11.02
N ASN A 80 9.17 -3.12 11.10
CA ASN A 80 7.97 -3.28 11.93
C ASN A 80 6.88 -4.19 11.31
N SER A 81 7.04 -4.61 10.05
CA SER A 81 6.09 -5.49 9.36
C SER A 81 6.39 -6.97 9.57
N ARG A 82 5.34 -7.80 9.63
CA ARG A 82 5.47 -9.27 9.63
C ARG A 82 6.11 -9.82 8.35
N LEU A 83 6.05 -9.05 7.26
CA LEU A 83 6.60 -9.45 5.96
C LEU A 83 8.03 -8.94 5.73
N LYS A 84 8.68 -8.37 6.77
CA LYS A 84 10.02 -7.77 6.68
C LYS A 84 11.04 -8.66 5.98
N ASP A 85 11.11 -9.93 6.34
CA ASP A 85 12.12 -10.83 5.77
C ASP A 85 11.84 -11.10 4.29
N ARG A 86 10.57 -11.12 3.88
CA ARG A 86 10.21 -11.29 2.46
C ARG A 86 10.51 -10.04 1.65
N ILE A 87 10.22 -8.86 2.20
CA ILE A 87 10.48 -7.57 1.56
C ILE A 87 11.99 -7.29 1.48
N LEU A 88 12.73 -7.54 2.56
CA LEU A 88 14.17 -7.27 2.59
C LEU A 88 14.99 -8.32 1.82
N LYS A 89 14.51 -9.56 1.70
CA LYS A 89 15.15 -10.60 0.85
C LYS A 89 14.69 -10.54 -0.62
N GLY A 90 13.53 -9.96 -0.89
CA GLY A 90 12.89 -9.93 -2.21
C GLY A 90 13.67 -9.15 -3.27
N GLY A 91 14.65 -8.34 -2.88
CA GLY A 91 15.56 -7.61 -3.79
C GLY A 91 16.77 -8.42 -4.28
N SER A 92 16.84 -9.73 -4.02
CA SER A 92 17.94 -10.59 -4.46
C SER A 92 17.45 -11.79 -5.28
N LYS A 93 16.81 -11.52 -6.41
CA LYS A 93 16.96 -12.43 -7.55
C LYS A 93 18.06 -11.87 -8.44
N ASN A 94 19.20 -12.53 -8.37
CA ASN A 94 20.44 -12.24 -9.09
C ASN A 94 20.21 -11.88 -10.57
N LEU A 95 20.98 -10.86 -11.00
CA LEU A 95 21.79 -10.77 -12.22
C LEU A 95 21.36 -11.61 -13.43
#